data_AF-A0A356DUX6-F1
#
_entry.id   AF-A0A356DUX6-F1
#
_cell.length_a   1.000
_cell.length_b   1.000
_cell.length_c   1.000
_cell.angle_alpha   90.00
_cell.angle_beta   90.00
_cell.angle_gamma   90.00
#
_symmetry.space_group_name_H-M   'P 1'
#
loop_
_entity.id
_entity.type
_entity.pdbx_description
1 polymer ?
#
loop_
_entity_poly.entity_id
_entity_poly.type
_entity_poly.pdbx_seq_one_letter_code
_entity_poly.pdbx_strand_id
1 'polypeptide(L)'
;MRILYLTRSDSVHDQRFMQTLAQSEHEGFAWRLNAGHYPTPEGVTALDWSGIEGGLQAWNLPFAQKELEKAIAATQPDLIHAGPLQDLAFLAAKTGFPNLLAMSWGFDLMKDVWVDKLSEHRARFALQRSQCLITDAQCSADKAVELGFPRKRICIFPWGVDLQHFSPANARNLGLTWREKMDWQDKLVLLCLRSWESNYGVDLLLSAFEKAAAQNPDLRLILLGDGSLHDQYMEKLEGESLQDKVFIGGRVPNEDLIQYYGAADVYVTPSHVDGSSVSLMEALACGLPSIASDIPANLEWVYHNENGWIFPDNDSDALQEAILNIPRQLLDGMAQKARATAERKADWQRNRQILLDCYQQLLPIKGKNDE
;
A
#
# COMPACT_ATOMS: atom_id res chain seq x y z
N MET A 1 -27.10 -0.66 2.00
CA MET A 1 -27.01 -1.91 1.22
C MET A 1 -26.29 -2.95 2.05
N ARG A 2 -26.45 -4.23 1.74
CA ARG A 2 -25.78 -5.35 2.39
C ARG A 2 -24.52 -5.68 1.61
N ILE A 3 -23.34 -5.47 2.20
CA ILE A 3 -22.05 -5.67 1.51
C ILE A 3 -21.33 -6.85 2.14
N LEU A 4 -21.03 -7.87 1.33
CA LEU A 4 -20.21 -8.99 1.73
C LEU A 4 -18.76 -8.75 1.26
N TYR A 5 -17.88 -8.43 2.21
CA TYR A 5 -16.46 -8.20 1.99
C TYR A 5 -15.67 -9.52 2.10
N LEU A 6 -14.88 -9.83 1.08
CA LEU A 6 -14.08 -11.05 0.97
C LEU A 6 -12.59 -10.70 0.95
N THR A 7 -11.83 -11.35 1.84
CA THR A 7 -10.37 -11.21 1.89
C THR A 7 -9.70 -12.53 2.29
N ARG A 8 -8.39 -12.64 2.05
CA ARG A 8 -7.59 -13.82 2.44
C ARG A 8 -7.44 -13.92 3.96
N SER A 9 -7.16 -12.80 4.61
CA SER A 9 -6.94 -12.65 6.06
C SER A 9 -7.04 -11.16 6.40
N ASP A 10 -6.87 -10.76 7.65
CA ASP A 10 -6.87 -9.35 8.02
C ASP A 10 -5.49 -8.69 7.83
N SER A 11 -5.48 -7.54 7.15
CA SER A 11 -4.39 -6.56 7.12
C SER A 11 -4.86 -5.19 7.65
N VAL A 12 -3.92 -4.27 7.87
CA VAL A 12 -4.24 -2.87 8.21
C VAL A 12 -5.12 -2.22 7.15
N HIS A 13 -5.01 -2.64 5.90
CA HIS A 13 -5.83 -2.11 4.82
C HIS A 13 -7.22 -2.74 4.78
N ASP A 14 -7.38 -4.03 5.11
CA ASP A 14 -8.70 -4.65 5.28
C ASP A 14 -9.48 -3.91 6.38
N GLN A 15 -8.79 -3.52 7.45
CA GLN A 15 -9.39 -2.72 8.52
C GLN A 15 -9.92 -1.38 8.00
N ARG A 16 -9.22 -0.72 7.06
CA ARG A 16 -9.71 0.54 6.46
C ARG A 16 -11.03 0.35 5.70
N PHE A 17 -11.16 -0.74 4.93
CA PHE A 17 -12.41 -1.04 4.24
C PHE A 17 -13.54 -1.37 5.21
N MET A 18 -13.28 -2.27 6.16
CA MET A 18 -14.30 -2.68 7.13
C MET A 18 -14.71 -1.52 8.05
N GLN A 19 -13.78 -0.65 8.45
CA GLN A 19 -14.12 0.57 9.19
C GLN A 19 -14.94 1.54 8.35
N THR A 20 -14.64 1.67 7.04
CA THR A 20 -15.46 2.48 6.14
C THR A 20 -16.87 1.93 6.03
N LEU A 21 -17.03 0.60 5.96
CA LEU A 21 -18.33 -0.06 6.00
C LEU A 21 -19.05 0.21 7.34
N ALA A 22 -18.38 -0.01 8.47
CA ALA A 22 -18.92 0.22 9.81
C ALA A 22 -19.39 1.67 10.04
N GLN A 23 -18.70 2.64 9.46
CA GLN A 23 -19.01 4.07 9.59
C GLN A 23 -19.99 4.57 8.53
N SER A 24 -20.45 3.70 7.63
CA SER A 24 -21.41 4.03 6.58
C SER A 24 -22.83 3.62 6.96
N GLU A 25 -23.79 3.94 6.11
CA GLU A 25 -25.18 3.46 6.21
C GLU A 25 -25.36 2.01 5.71
N HIS A 26 -24.28 1.31 5.38
CA HIS A 26 -24.31 -0.05 4.84
C HIS A 26 -24.23 -1.10 5.95
N GLU A 27 -24.91 -2.22 5.73
CA GLU A 27 -24.78 -3.39 6.58
C GLU A 27 -23.60 -4.23 6.06
N GLY A 28 -22.50 -4.27 6.83
CA GLY A 28 -21.27 -4.93 6.43
C GLY A 28 -21.15 -6.36 6.96
N PHE A 29 -20.72 -7.28 6.10
CA PHE A 29 -20.37 -8.65 6.45
C PHE A 29 -18.92 -8.93 6.01
N ALA A 30 -18.16 -9.66 6.83
CA ALA A 30 -16.79 -10.04 6.51
C ALA A 30 -16.68 -11.57 6.40
N TRP A 31 -16.19 -12.04 5.25
CA TRP A 31 -15.87 -13.45 5.01
C TRP A 31 -14.39 -13.60 4.71
N ARG A 32 -13.68 -14.33 5.56
CA ARG A 32 -12.22 -14.46 5.52
C ARG A 32 -11.81 -15.85 5.13
N LEU A 33 -10.83 -15.99 4.25
CA LEU A 33 -10.31 -17.32 3.90
C LEU A 33 -9.57 -17.97 5.08
N ASN A 34 -8.83 -17.19 5.84
CA ASN A 34 -8.08 -17.61 7.01
C ASN A 34 -8.44 -16.73 8.21
N ALA A 35 -8.24 -17.27 9.42
CA ALA A 35 -8.30 -16.46 10.63
C ALA A 35 -7.31 -15.29 10.52
N GLY A 36 -7.76 -14.09 10.89
CA GLY A 36 -6.90 -12.90 10.93
C GLY A 36 -6.53 -12.52 12.36
N HIS A 37 -5.54 -11.63 12.46
CA HIS A 37 -5.01 -11.15 13.74
C HIS A 37 -5.69 -9.88 14.25
N TYR A 38 -6.45 -9.20 13.39
CA TYR A 38 -7.14 -7.96 13.75
C TYR A 38 -8.60 -8.25 14.07
N PRO A 39 -9.19 -7.58 15.09
CA PRO A 39 -10.61 -7.71 15.37
C PRO A 39 -11.43 -7.18 14.19
N THR A 40 -12.63 -7.72 14.00
CA THR A 40 -13.59 -7.13 13.07
C THR A 40 -14.13 -5.84 13.69
N PRO A 41 -14.16 -4.71 12.96
CA PRO A 41 -14.71 -3.46 13.48
C PRO A 41 -16.15 -3.61 13.98
N GLU A 42 -16.48 -2.90 15.07
CA GLU A 42 -17.86 -2.80 15.56
C GLU A 42 -18.75 -2.23 14.45
N GLY A 43 -19.88 -2.90 14.16
CA GLY A 43 -20.76 -2.57 13.04
C GLY A 43 -20.57 -3.45 11.79
N VAL A 44 -19.53 -4.29 11.74
CA VAL A 44 -19.35 -5.32 10.71
C VAL A 44 -19.52 -6.71 11.31
N THR A 45 -20.32 -7.56 10.66
CA THR A 45 -20.57 -8.93 11.11
C THR A 45 -19.59 -9.89 10.46
N ALA A 46 -18.68 -10.48 11.25
CA ALA A 46 -17.82 -11.57 10.78
C ALA A 46 -18.64 -12.86 10.64
N LEU A 47 -18.47 -13.56 9.51
CA LEU A 47 -19.14 -14.84 9.28
C LEU A 47 -18.29 -16.00 9.79
N ASP A 48 -18.93 -16.88 10.55
CA ASP A 48 -18.28 -18.07 11.12
C ASP A 48 -18.20 -19.19 10.07
N TRP A 49 -16.98 -19.62 9.77
CA TRP A 49 -16.68 -20.85 9.03
C TRP A 49 -15.23 -21.27 9.26
N SER A 50 -14.88 -22.50 8.87
CA SER A 50 -13.60 -23.13 9.19
C SER A 50 -12.37 -22.56 8.48
N GLY A 51 -12.55 -21.73 7.44
CA GLY A 51 -11.46 -21.27 6.60
C GLY A 51 -10.80 -22.40 5.79
N ILE A 52 -9.73 -22.03 5.06
CA ILE A 52 -8.85 -22.96 4.34
C ILE A 52 -7.40 -22.52 4.55
N GLU A 53 -6.74 -23.17 5.50
CA GLU A 53 -5.32 -22.96 5.78
C GLU A 53 -4.45 -23.28 4.55
N GLY A 54 -3.49 -22.42 4.23
CA GLY A 54 -2.64 -22.56 3.04
C GLY A 54 -3.27 -22.10 1.72
N GLY A 55 -4.50 -21.56 1.74
CA GLY A 55 -5.11 -20.87 0.61
C GLY A 55 -5.88 -21.75 -0.40
N LEU A 56 -6.43 -21.13 -1.44
CA LEU A 56 -7.26 -21.83 -2.43
C LEU A 56 -6.42 -22.65 -3.42
N GLN A 57 -6.73 -23.93 -3.49
CA GLN A 57 -6.17 -24.92 -4.40
C GLN A 57 -7.25 -25.50 -5.30
N ALA A 58 -6.86 -26.09 -6.43
CA ALA A 58 -7.84 -26.66 -7.37
C ALA A 58 -8.76 -27.72 -6.72
N TRP A 59 -8.24 -28.49 -5.77
CA TRP A 59 -8.97 -29.56 -5.09
C TRP A 59 -9.93 -29.07 -3.98
N ASN A 60 -9.65 -27.93 -3.32
CA ASN A 60 -10.51 -27.37 -2.27
C ASN A 60 -11.50 -26.32 -2.78
N LEU A 61 -11.31 -25.84 -4.02
CA LEU A 61 -12.13 -24.80 -4.62
C LEU A 61 -13.65 -25.10 -4.63
N PRO A 62 -14.12 -26.33 -4.95
CA PRO A 62 -15.56 -26.62 -4.90
C PRO A 62 -16.15 -26.53 -3.50
N PHE A 63 -15.37 -26.90 -2.47
CA PHE A 63 -15.78 -26.77 -1.08
C PHE A 63 -15.85 -25.30 -0.67
N ALA A 64 -14.81 -24.52 -0.96
CA ALA A 64 -14.79 -23.08 -0.70
C ALA A 64 -15.98 -22.36 -1.37
N GLN A 65 -16.28 -22.74 -2.61
CA GLN A 65 -17.40 -22.17 -3.36
C GLN A 65 -18.74 -22.44 -2.66
N LYS A 66 -18.96 -23.67 -2.20
CA LYS A 66 -20.18 -24.05 -1.49
C LYS A 66 -20.33 -23.30 -0.16
N GLU A 67 -19.24 -23.12 0.58
CA GLU A 67 -19.29 -22.34 1.83
C GLU A 67 -19.55 -20.85 1.56
N LEU A 68 -18.98 -20.29 0.49
CA LEU A 68 -19.31 -18.93 0.07
C LEU A 68 -20.77 -18.80 -0.38
N GLU A 69 -21.32 -19.77 -1.10
CA GLU A 69 -22.74 -19.80 -1.49
C GLU A 69 -23.66 -19.84 -0.27
N LYS A 70 -23.31 -20.57 0.80
CA LYS A 70 -24.03 -20.52 2.08
C LYS A 70 -23.94 -19.14 2.73
N ALA A 71 -22.76 -18.53 2.73
CA ALA A 71 -22.57 -17.18 3.26
C ALA A 71 -23.43 -16.16 2.49
N ILE A 72 -23.46 -16.24 1.17
CA ILE A 72 -24.33 -15.42 0.30
C ILE A 72 -25.81 -15.68 0.66
N ALA A 73 -26.23 -16.93 0.83
CA ALA A 73 -27.60 -17.25 1.21
C ALA A 73 -27.98 -16.72 2.61
N ALA A 74 -27.07 -16.77 3.58
CA ALA A 74 -27.31 -16.28 4.94
C ALA A 74 -27.35 -14.75 5.01
N THR A 75 -26.50 -14.08 4.23
CA THR A 75 -26.33 -12.62 4.28
C THR A 75 -27.08 -11.87 3.19
N GLN A 76 -27.69 -12.56 2.21
CA GLN A 76 -28.37 -11.99 1.03
C GLN A 76 -27.77 -10.63 0.62
N PRO A 77 -26.46 -10.59 0.25
CA PRO A 77 -25.78 -9.34 -0.01
C PRO A 77 -26.35 -8.70 -1.27
N ASP A 78 -26.35 -7.36 -1.32
CA ASP A 78 -26.61 -6.59 -2.53
C ASP A 78 -25.34 -6.52 -3.41
N LEU A 79 -24.17 -6.56 -2.78
CA LEU A 79 -22.85 -6.41 -3.39
C LEU A 79 -21.83 -7.36 -2.73
N ILE A 80 -21.01 -8.02 -3.54
CA ILE A 80 -19.79 -8.68 -3.07
C ILE A 80 -18.59 -7.80 -3.41
N HIS A 81 -17.81 -7.41 -2.41
CA HIS A 81 -16.53 -6.71 -2.58
C HIS A 81 -15.40 -7.70 -2.29
N ALA A 82 -14.63 -8.11 -3.29
CA ALA A 82 -13.70 -9.22 -3.15
C ALA A 82 -12.34 -8.95 -3.81
N GLY A 83 -11.27 -9.27 -3.06
CA GLY A 83 -9.90 -9.33 -3.56
C GLY A 83 -9.07 -10.31 -2.72
N PRO A 84 -7.89 -10.75 -3.19
CA PRO A 84 -7.25 -10.42 -4.47
C PRO A 84 -7.91 -11.08 -5.70
N LEU A 85 -7.53 -10.63 -6.90
CA LEU A 85 -8.21 -10.97 -8.16
C LEU A 85 -8.24 -12.46 -8.51
N GLN A 86 -7.06 -13.10 -8.56
CA GLN A 86 -6.88 -14.49 -8.97
C GLN A 86 -7.37 -15.51 -7.92
N ASP A 87 -7.87 -15.01 -6.78
CA ASP A 87 -8.17 -15.82 -5.60
C ASP A 87 -9.61 -15.61 -5.12
N LEU A 88 -9.85 -14.67 -4.21
CA LEU A 88 -11.17 -14.44 -3.59
C LEU A 88 -12.16 -13.80 -4.58
N ALA A 89 -11.70 -12.89 -5.44
CA ALA A 89 -12.56 -12.35 -6.49
C ALA A 89 -12.93 -13.42 -7.54
N PHE A 90 -11.98 -14.30 -7.86
CA PHE A 90 -12.22 -15.48 -8.69
C PHE A 90 -13.24 -16.42 -8.03
N LEU A 91 -13.09 -16.73 -6.75
CA LEU A 91 -14.04 -17.56 -6.00
C LEU A 91 -15.46 -16.96 -6.04
N ALA A 92 -15.58 -15.66 -5.74
CA ALA A 92 -16.85 -14.93 -5.83
C ALA A 92 -17.45 -15.02 -7.25
N ALA A 93 -16.64 -14.80 -8.28
CA ALA A 93 -17.08 -14.89 -9.66
C ALA A 93 -17.60 -16.30 -10.04
N LYS A 94 -17.06 -17.38 -9.43
CA LYS A 94 -17.53 -18.76 -9.69
C LYS A 94 -18.92 -19.05 -9.15
N THR A 95 -19.35 -18.33 -8.10
CA THR A 95 -20.72 -18.47 -7.56
C THR A 95 -21.78 -17.96 -8.54
N GLY A 96 -21.39 -17.17 -9.54
CA GLY A 96 -22.32 -16.53 -10.46
C GLY A 96 -23.06 -15.32 -9.88
N PHE A 97 -22.66 -14.83 -8.70
CA PHE A 97 -23.25 -13.65 -8.10
C PHE A 97 -23.07 -12.41 -9.01
N PRO A 98 -24.16 -11.70 -9.37
CA PRO A 98 -24.12 -10.71 -10.45
C PRO A 98 -23.44 -9.40 -10.06
N ASN A 99 -23.51 -8.99 -8.80
CA ASN A 99 -23.01 -7.70 -8.32
C ASN A 99 -21.65 -7.89 -7.64
N LEU A 100 -20.62 -8.16 -8.45
CA LEU A 100 -19.25 -8.33 -7.97
C LEU A 100 -18.43 -7.06 -8.21
N LEU A 101 -17.95 -6.45 -7.13
CA LEU A 101 -16.88 -5.47 -7.14
C LEU A 101 -15.56 -6.18 -6.84
N ALA A 102 -14.72 -6.32 -7.86
CA ALA A 102 -13.39 -6.86 -7.67
C ALA A 102 -12.45 -5.80 -7.09
N MET A 103 -11.43 -6.26 -6.38
CA MET A 103 -10.38 -5.43 -5.80
C MET A 103 -9.01 -6.06 -6.04
N SER A 104 -8.05 -5.21 -6.37
CA SER A 104 -6.63 -5.53 -6.39
C SER A 104 -5.90 -4.85 -5.23
N TRP A 105 -4.91 -5.55 -4.69
CA TRP A 105 -3.97 -5.06 -3.67
C TRP A 105 -2.70 -4.46 -4.28
N GLY A 106 -2.71 -4.18 -5.58
CA GLY A 106 -1.54 -3.83 -6.36
C GLY A 106 -0.70 -5.05 -6.71
N PHE A 107 -0.11 -5.71 -5.71
CA PHE A 107 0.84 -6.81 -5.92
C PHE A 107 0.27 -7.99 -6.71
N ASP A 108 -1.02 -8.27 -6.54
CA ASP A 108 -1.70 -9.31 -7.30
C ASP A 108 -1.69 -9.01 -8.81
N LEU A 109 -2.08 -7.79 -9.21
CA LEU A 109 -2.04 -7.35 -10.61
C LEU A 109 -0.63 -7.08 -11.14
N MET A 110 0.29 -6.65 -10.28
CA MET A 110 1.64 -6.26 -10.69
C MET A 110 2.58 -7.46 -10.81
N LYS A 111 2.34 -8.54 -10.05
CA LYS A 111 3.23 -9.71 -10.01
C LYS A 111 2.48 -11.04 -10.07
N ASP A 112 1.60 -11.32 -9.10
CA ASP A 112 1.09 -12.70 -8.88
C ASP A 112 0.34 -13.24 -10.10
N VAL A 113 -0.45 -12.41 -10.76
CA VAL A 113 -1.23 -12.79 -11.95
C VAL A 113 -0.35 -13.26 -13.11
N TRP A 114 0.90 -12.83 -13.15
CA TRP A 114 1.84 -13.12 -14.24
C TRP A 114 2.80 -14.28 -13.93
N VAL A 115 2.69 -14.89 -12.75
CA VAL A 115 3.55 -16.02 -12.35
C VAL A 115 3.29 -17.25 -13.23
N ASP A 116 2.03 -17.50 -13.59
CA ASP A 116 1.64 -18.64 -14.41
C ASP A 116 0.29 -18.41 -15.14
N LYS A 117 0.02 -19.25 -16.14
CA LYS A 117 -1.20 -19.13 -16.98
C LYS A 117 -2.50 -19.41 -16.22
N LEU A 118 -2.47 -20.21 -15.16
CA LEU A 118 -3.66 -20.49 -14.35
C LEU A 118 -4.03 -19.25 -13.52
N SER A 119 -3.04 -18.59 -12.91
CA SER A 119 -3.23 -17.33 -12.18
C SER A 119 -3.76 -16.23 -13.11
N GLU A 120 -3.18 -16.10 -14.32
CA GLU A 120 -3.67 -15.19 -15.35
C GLU A 120 -5.13 -15.50 -15.74
N HIS A 121 -5.44 -16.78 -15.99
CA HIS A 121 -6.78 -17.22 -16.35
C HIS A 121 -7.81 -16.90 -15.24
N ARG A 122 -7.47 -17.16 -13.98
CA ARG A 122 -8.35 -16.87 -12.83
C ARG A 122 -8.63 -15.38 -12.71
N ALA A 123 -7.60 -14.53 -12.84
CA ALA A 123 -7.78 -13.09 -12.82
C ALA A 123 -8.65 -12.59 -13.97
N ARG A 124 -8.42 -13.05 -15.21
CA ARG A 124 -9.28 -12.70 -16.35
C ARG A 124 -10.72 -13.15 -16.13
N PHE A 125 -10.92 -14.35 -15.60
CA PHE A 125 -12.26 -14.87 -15.29
C PHE A 125 -12.99 -14.01 -14.25
N ALA A 126 -12.28 -13.59 -13.19
CA ALA A 126 -12.81 -12.69 -12.18
C ALA A 126 -13.21 -11.35 -12.81
N LEU A 127 -12.25 -10.69 -13.49
CA LEU A 127 -12.46 -9.40 -14.16
C LEU A 127 -13.64 -9.42 -15.15
N GLN A 128 -13.78 -10.47 -15.96
CA GLN A 128 -14.88 -10.58 -16.91
C GLN A 128 -16.26 -10.65 -16.25
N ARG A 129 -16.34 -11.11 -14.99
CA ARG A 129 -17.57 -11.25 -14.22
C ARG A 129 -17.78 -10.13 -13.20
N SER A 130 -16.80 -9.25 -13.03
CA SER A 130 -16.91 -8.10 -12.14
C SER A 130 -17.63 -6.94 -12.81
N GLN A 131 -18.44 -6.23 -12.03
CA GLN A 131 -19.12 -5.00 -12.42
C GLN A 131 -18.17 -3.80 -12.49
N CYS A 132 -17.29 -3.70 -11.51
CA CYS A 132 -16.25 -2.70 -11.39
C CYS A 132 -15.01 -3.36 -10.78
N LEU A 133 -13.87 -2.73 -10.97
CA LEU A 133 -12.62 -3.04 -10.30
C LEU A 133 -12.19 -1.84 -9.47
N ILE A 134 -11.81 -2.07 -8.21
CA ILE A 134 -11.07 -1.08 -7.43
C ILE A 134 -9.59 -1.42 -7.47
N THR A 135 -8.77 -0.41 -7.74
CA THR A 135 -7.30 -0.48 -7.62
C THR A 135 -6.80 0.70 -6.81
N ASP A 136 -5.64 0.56 -6.20
CA ASP A 136 -5.01 1.59 -5.39
C ASP A 136 -4.21 2.62 -6.20
N ALA A 137 -3.75 2.24 -7.39
CA ALA A 137 -2.91 3.05 -8.26
C ALA A 137 -3.33 2.98 -9.74
N GLN A 138 -2.87 3.94 -10.53
CA GLN A 138 -3.06 3.97 -11.98
C GLN A 138 -2.25 2.84 -12.66
N CYS A 139 -1.05 2.53 -12.18
CA CYS A 139 -0.25 1.43 -12.72
C CYS A 139 -0.95 0.06 -12.57
N SER A 140 -1.59 -0.20 -11.43
CA SER A 140 -2.44 -1.38 -11.21
C SER A 140 -3.64 -1.38 -12.18
N ALA A 141 -4.28 -0.22 -12.38
CA ALA A 141 -5.37 -0.09 -13.35
C ALA A 141 -4.92 -0.37 -14.79
N ASP A 142 -3.70 0.02 -15.17
CA ASP A 142 -3.12 -0.27 -16.49
C ASP A 142 -2.95 -1.77 -16.71
N LYS A 143 -2.48 -2.51 -15.69
CA LYS A 143 -2.40 -3.97 -15.75
C LYS A 143 -3.76 -4.64 -15.90
N ALA A 144 -4.79 -4.14 -15.23
CA ALA A 144 -6.15 -4.65 -15.46
C ALA A 144 -6.64 -4.41 -16.90
N VAL A 145 -6.28 -3.27 -17.51
CA VAL A 145 -6.60 -2.96 -18.91
C VAL A 145 -5.83 -3.89 -19.87
N GLU A 146 -4.56 -4.20 -19.60
CA GLU A 146 -3.79 -5.22 -20.33
C GLU A 146 -4.45 -6.61 -20.26
N LEU A 147 -5.12 -6.92 -19.14
CA LEU A 147 -5.93 -8.13 -18.97
C LEU A 147 -7.32 -8.06 -19.66
N GLY A 148 -7.63 -6.96 -20.34
CA GLY A 148 -8.85 -6.76 -21.12
C GLY A 148 -10.01 -6.14 -20.34
N PHE A 149 -9.78 -5.62 -19.13
CA PHE A 149 -10.82 -4.98 -18.34
C PHE A 149 -11.06 -3.53 -18.79
N PRO A 150 -12.31 -3.02 -18.86
CA PRO A 150 -12.57 -1.70 -19.41
C PRO A 150 -12.15 -0.59 -18.44
N ARG A 151 -11.29 0.34 -18.88
CA ARG A 151 -10.82 1.48 -18.07
C ARG A 151 -11.95 2.23 -17.34
N LYS A 152 -13.07 2.48 -18.04
CA LYS A 152 -14.23 3.22 -17.50
C LYS A 152 -14.95 2.51 -16.33
N ARG A 153 -14.63 1.24 -16.07
CA ARG A 153 -15.15 0.43 -14.96
C ARG A 153 -14.12 0.22 -13.87
N ILE A 154 -13.01 0.97 -13.91
CA ILE A 154 -11.98 0.93 -12.87
C ILE A 154 -12.15 2.19 -12.00
N CYS A 155 -12.31 1.97 -10.71
CA CYS A 155 -12.31 3.00 -9.70
C CYS A 155 -10.92 3.02 -9.04
N ILE A 156 -10.20 4.13 -9.18
CA ILE A 156 -8.89 4.31 -8.54
C ILE A 156 -9.12 4.92 -7.16
N PHE A 157 -8.76 4.15 -6.13
CA PHE A 157 -8.90 4.48 -4.73
C PHE A 157 -7.53 4.48 -4.06
N PRO A 158 -6.82 5.62 -4.00
CA PRO A 158 -5.57 5.68 -3.27
C PRO A 158 -5.85 5.48 -1.79
N TRP A 159 -5.07 4.63 -1.11
CA TRP A 159 -5.25 4.28 0.31
C TRP A 159 -5.39 5.47 1.24
N GLY A 160 -4.76 6.60 0.90
CA GLY A 160 -4.73 7.81 1.70
C GLY A 160 -3.97 7.66 3.02
N VAL A 161 -3.85 8.79 3.71
CA VAL A 161 -3.20 8.98 5.00
C VAL A 161 -4.03 9.93 5.85
N ASP A 162 -3.90 9.81 7.16
CA ASP A 162 -4.44 10.80 8.08
C ASP A 162 -3.54 12.05 8.03
N LEU A 163 -3.99 13.06 7.27
CA LEU A 163 -3.25 14.31 7.07
C LEU A 163 -3.19 15.21 8.32
N GLN A 164 -4.00 14.92 9.34
CA GLN A 164 -3.92 15.61 10.63
C GLN A 164 -2.81 14.98 11.47
N HIS A 165 -2.79 13.65 11.58
CA HIS A 165 -1.75 12.92 12.30
C HIS A 165 -0.38 13.09 11.60
N PHE A 166 -0.29 12.69 10.33
CA PHE A 166 0.90 12.87 9.49
C PHE A 166 0.93 14.29 8.92
N SER A 167 1.60 15.17 9.65
CA SER A 167 1.75 16.57 9.26
C SER A 167 3.11 17.12 9.69
N PRO A 168 3.65 18.13 8.98
CA PRO A 168 4.90 18.77 9.39
C PRO A 168 4.84 19.34 10.81
N ALA A 169 3.66 19.82 11.24
CA ALA A 169 3.44 20.40 12.56
C ALA A 169 3.62 19.37 13.69
N ASN A 170 3.13 18.15 13.51
CA ASN A 170 3.28 17.08 14.50
C ASN A 170 4.66 16.42 14.44
N ALA A 171 5.22 16.30 13.25
CA ALA A 171 6.49 15.61 13.03
C ALA A 171 7.69 16.41 13.57
N ARG A 172 7.76 17.72 13.28
CA ARG A 172 8.99 18.53 13.44
C ARG A 172 9.56 18.50 14.85
N ASN A 173 8.75 18.76 15.88
CA ASN A 173 9.27 18.85 17.26
C ASN A 173 9.73 17.49 17.81
N LEU A 174 8.99 16.43 17.49
CA LEU A 174 9.35 15.07 17.84
C LEU A 174 10.65 14.65 17.15
N GLY A 175 10.78 15.01 15.87
CA GLY A 175 11.98 14.78 15.08
C GLY A 175 13.23 15.49 15.60
N LEU A 176 13.11 16.77 15.97
CA LEU A 176 14.21 17.53 16.58
C LEU A 176 14.66 16.89 17.90
N THR A 177 13.70 16.53 18.77
CA THR A 177 13.98 15.83 20.03
C THR A 177 14.67 14.49 19.79
N TRP A 178 14.25 13.76 18.75
CA TRP A 178 14.87 12.50 18.37
C TRP A 178 16.30 12.70 17.88
N ARG A 179 16.55 13.69 17.00
CA ARG A 179 17.89 14.04 16.52
C ARG A 179 18.83 14.43 17.65
N GLU A 180 18.34 15.16 18.64
CA GLU A 180 19.13 15.55 19.81
C GLU A 180 19.64 14.34 20.61
N LYS A 181 18.78 13.33 20.81
CA LYS A 181 19.17 12.09 21.49
C LYS A 181 20.21 11.29 20.72
N MET A 182 20.22 11.42 19.40
CA MET A 182 21.12 10.69 18.50
C MET A 182 22.38 11.47 18.13
N ASP A 183 22.51 12.73 18.55
CA ASP A 183 23.57 13.67 18.13
C ASP A 183 23.59 13.93 16.61
N TRP A 184 22.40 14.00 15.99
CA TRP A 184 22.21 14.12 14.53
C TRP A 184 21.60 15.46 14.08
N GLN A 185 21.67 16.51 14.90
CA GLN A 185 21.01 17.80 14.66
C GLN A 185 21.47 18.47 13.35
N ASP A 186 22.77 18.42 13.06
CA ASP A 186 23.39 19.06 11.88
C ASP A 186 23.60 18.09 10.68
N LYS A 187 23.09 16.85 10.81
CA LYS A 187 23.29 15.79 9.82
C LYS A 187 22.22 15.83 8.72
N LEU A 188 22.53 15.21 7.58
CA LEU A 188 21.56 14.95 6.53
C LEU A 188 21.02 13.53 6.70
N VAL A 189 19.78 13.43 7.15
CA VAL A 189 19.16 12.19 7.60
C VAL A 189 18.19 11.67 6.54
N LEU A 190 18.47 10.48 6.02
CA LEU A 190 17.59 9.73 5.13
C LEU A 190 16.69 8.81 5.93
N LEU A 191 15.47 8.56 5.46
CA LEU A 191 14.52 7.62 6.06
C LEU A 191 14.08 6.57 5.05
N CYS A 192 14.14 5.30 5.44
CA CYS A 192 13.51 4.21 4.70
C CYS A 192 12.67 3.36 5.65
N LEU A 193 11.41 3.12 5.25
CA LEU A 193 10.40 2.37 6.02
C LEU A 193 9.93 1.11 5.30
N ARG A 194 10.62 0.74 4.22
CA ARG A 194 10.21 -0.37 3.38
C ARG A 194 10.49 -1.70 4.09
N SER A 195 9.61 -2.68 3.90
CA SER A 195 9.86 -4.02 4.43
C SER A 195 11.12 -4.61 3.81
N TRP A 196 11.80 -5.49 4.54
CA TRP A 196 13.06 -6.08 4.10
C TRP A 196 12.81 -7.33 3.27
N GLU A 197 12.09 -7.11 2.18
CA GLU A 197 11.71 -8.10 1.18
C GLU A 197 12.37 -7.70 -0.15
N SER A 198 12.71 -8.70 -0.97
CA SER A 198 13.43 -8.48 -2.23
C SER A 198 12.70 -7.56 -3.21
N ASN A 199 11.39 -7.37 -3.10
CA ASN A 199 10.64 -6.46 -3.97
C ASN A 199 10.90 -4.98 -3.67
N TYR A 200 11.46 -4.64 -2.50
CA TYR A 200 11.54 -3.27 -2.02
C TYR A 200 12.92 -2.63 -2.10
N GLY A 201 13.93 -3.36 -2.55
CA GLY A 201 15.25 -2.83 -2.92
C GLY A 201 16.04 -2.20 -1.78
N VAL A 202 15.80 -2.62 -0.53
CA VAL A 202 16.52 -2.06 0.63
C VAL A 202 18.01 -2.42 0.58
N ASP A 203 18.37 -3.56 -0.02
CA ASP A 203 19.75 -3.95 -0.32
C ASP A 203 20.44 -2.95 -1.27
N LEU A 204 19.71 -2.47 -2.29
CA LEU A 204 20.16 -1.43 -3.21
C LEU A 204 20.45 -0.13 -2.46
N LEU A 205 19.53 0.29 -1.58
CA LEU A 205 19.74 1.47 -0.73
C LEU A 205 20.94 1.30 0.19
N LEU A 206 21.10 0.15 0.85
CA LEU A 206 22.25 -0.08 1.72
C LEU A 206 23.58 0.03 0.95
N SER A 207 23.63 -0.50 -0.28
CA SER A 207 24.82 -0.39 -1.16
C SER A 207 25.10 1.05 -1.56
N ALA A 208 24.08 1.78 -2.01
CA ALA A 208 24.18 3.18 -2.41
C ALA A 208 24.58 4.07 -1.22
N PHE A 209 23.97 3.85 -0.05
CA PHE A 209 24.23 4.61 1.15
C PHE A 209 25.64 4.39 1.66
N GLU A 210 26.16 3.16 1.67
CA GLU A 210 27.55 2.90 2.07
C GLU A 210 28.55 3.69 1.21
N LYS A 211 28.39 3.64 -0.12
CA LYS A 211 29.24 4.41 -1.04
C LYS A 211 29.10 5.92 -0.84
N ALA A 212 27.88 6.42 -0.63
CA ALA A 212 27.63 7.84 -0.40
C ALA A 212 28.19 8.31 0.95
N ALA A 213 28.01 7.53 2.01
CA ALA A 213 28.48 7.82 3.36
C ALA A 213 30.01 7.81 3.47
N ALA A 214 30.70 7.07 2.61
CA ALA A 214 32.16 7.13 2.47
C ALA A 214 32.64 8.49 1.90
N GLN A 215 31.83 9.14 1.06
CA GLN A 215 32.16 10.45 0.47
C GLN A 215 31.62 11.63 1.28
N ASN A 216 30.52 11.44 2.01
CA ASN A 216 29.91 12.45 2.85
C ASN A 216 29.70 11.92 4.29
N PRO A 217 30.56 12.30 5.24
CA PRO A 217 30.48 11.81 6.61
C PRO A 217 29.26 12.34 7.40
N ASP A 218 28.53 13.33 6.88
CA ASP A 218 27.33 13.88 7.51
C ASP A 218 26.03 13.15 7.15
N LEU A 219 26.09 12.18 6.23
CA LEU A 219 24.94 11.34 5.91
C LEU A 219 24.59 10.41 7.07
N ARG A 220 23.30 10.30 7.34
CA ARG A 220 22.71 9.37 8.29
C ARG A 220 21.52 8.67 7.65
N LEU A 221 21.26 7.44 8.09
CA LEU A 221 20.13 6.65 7.62
C LEU A 221 19.33 6.15 8.82
N ILE A 222 18.03 6.42 8.83
CA ILE A 222 17.06 5.75 9.67
C ILE A 222 16.45 4.63 8.83
N LEU A 223 16.68 3.39 9.23
CA LEU A 223 16.14 2.20 8.58
C LEU A 223 15.16 1.52 9.54
N LEU A 224 13.87 1.63 9.25
CA LEU A 224 12.82 0.92 9.99
C LEU A 224 12.16 -0.09 9.07
N GLY A 225 11.80 -1.23 9.65
CA GLY A 225 11.32 -2.37 8.88
C GLY A 225 11.93 -3.65 9.39
N ASP A 226 11.44 -4.75 8.82
CA ASP A 226 11.92 -6.10 9.02
C ASP A 226 11.38 -6.96 7.86
N GLY A 227 11.89 -8.17 7.70
CA GLY A 227 11.46 -9.06 6.62
C GLY A 227 12.38 -10.25 6.43
N SER A 228 12.16 -11.00 5.35
CA SER A 228 12.92 -12.22 5.04
C SER A 228 14.43 -11.98 4.87
N LEU A 229 14.84 -10.75 4.57
CA LEU A 229 16.24 -10.37 4.35
C LEU A 229 16.95 -9.84 5.61
N HIS A 230 16.35 -10.02 6.80
CA HIS A 230 16.90 -9.54 8.08
C HIS A 230 18.37 -9.90 8.29
N ASP A 231 18.68 -11.19 8.31
CA ASP A 231 20.03 -11.67 8.63
C ASP A 231 21.06 -11.11 7.63
N GLN A 232 20.70 -11.07 6.34
CA GLN A 232 21.55 -10.51 5.28
C GLN A 232 21.82 -9.01 5.49
N TYR A 233 20.82 -8.25 5.92
CA TYR A 233 20.97 -6.82 6.13
C TYR A 233 21.75 -6.51 7.41
N MET A 234 21.53 -7.30 8.47
CA MET A 234 22.29 -7.18 9.70
C MET A 234 23.79 -7.46 9.45
N GLU A 235 24.13 -8.52 8.72
CA GLU A 235 25.53 -8.82 8.35
C GLU A 235 26.20 -7.64 7.62
N LYS A 236 25.47 -6.97 6.71
CA LYS A 236 25.98 -5.79 6.00
C LYS A 236 26.14 -4.57 6.92
N LEU A 237 25.24 -4.40 7.88
CA LEU A 237 25.20 -3.25 8.79
C LEU A 237 26.21 -3.36 9.95
N GLU A 238 26.67 -4.57 10.26
CA GLU A 238 27.73 -4.82 11.25
C GLU A 238 29.14 -4.38 10.76
N GLY A 239 29.29 -4.02 9.49
CA GLY A 239 30.53 -3.49 8.95
C GLY A 239 30.93 -2.13 9.55
N GLU A 240 32.23 -1.93 9.78
CA GLU A 240 32.79 -0.66 10.32
C GLU A 240 32.43 0.57 9.47
N SER A 241 32.13 0.40 8.17
CA SER A 241 31.81 1.48 7.23
C SER A 241 30.48 2.20 7.53
N LEU A 242 29.53 1.50 8.17
CA LEU A 242 28.18 2.00 8.45
C LEU A 242 27.91 2.23 9.95
N GLN A 243 28.88 1.86 10.80
CA GLN A 243 28.82 2.07 12.24
C GLN A 243 28.56 3.55 12.57
N ASP A 244 27.65 3.80 13.51
CA ASP A 244 27.18 5.13 13.95
C ASP A 244 26.52 6.01 12.87
N LYS A 245 26.33 5.48 11.65
CA LYS A 245 25.66 6.19 10.55
C LYS A 245 24.26 5.68 10.24
N VAL A 246 23.96 4.44 10.61
CA VAL A 246 22.65 3.82 10.40
C VAL A 246 21.99 3.54 11.75
N PHE A 247 20.77 4.02 11.92
CA PHE A 247 19.90 3.64 13.02
C PHE A 247 18.91 2.58 12.52
N ILE A 248 18.85 1.44 13.23
CA ILE A 248 17.94 0.34 12.93
C ILE A 248 16.91 0.27 14.05
N GLY A 249 15.65 0.56 13.75
CA GLY A 249 14.57 0.59 14.75
C GLY A 249 13.60 -0.59 14.69
N GLY A 250 13.80 -1.54 13.75
CA GLY A 250 12.88 -2.66 13.55
C GLY A 250 11.48 -2.20 13.10
N ARG A 251 10.45 -2.99 13.43
CA ARG A 251 9.05 -2.61 13.19
C ARG A 251 8.55 -1.67 14.28
N VAL A 252 8.13 -0.48 13.86
CA VAL A 252 7.63 0.58 14.75
C VAL A 252 6.11 0.73 14.58
N PRO A 253 5.33 0.89 15.67
CA PRO A 253 3.91 1.21 15.59
C PRO A 253 3.64 2.45 14.74
N ASN A 254 2.54 2.46 13.98
CA ASN A 254 2.25 3.55 13.04
C ASN A 254 2.17 4.93 13.74
N GLU A 255 1.63 4.98 14.95
CA GLU A 255 1.55 6.21 15.78
C GLU A 255 2.92 6.79 16.16
N ASP A 256 3.94 5.95 16.25
CA ASP A 256 5.31 6.35 16.62
C ASP A 256 6.17 6.72 15.39
N LEU A 257 5.71 6.42 14.18
CA LEU A 257 6.45 6.73 12.94
C LEU A 257 6.63 8.23 12.72
N ILE A 258 5.71 9.04 13.24
CA ILE A 258 5.68 10.49 13.07
C ILE A 258 7.00 11.17 13.51
N GLN A 259 7.65 10.66 14.55
CA GLN A 259 8.93 11.21 15.03
C GLN A 259 10.06 10.96 14.03
N TYR A 260 10.06 9.82 13.34
CA TYR A 260 11.10 9.44 12.39
C TYR A 260 10.94 10.19 11.07
N TYR A 261 9.70 10.41 10.63
CA TYR A 261 9.44 11.36 9.54
C TYR A 261 9.97 12.75 9.91
N GLY A 262 9.67 13.24 11.11
CA GLY A 262 10.18 14.55 11.56
C GLY A 262 11.70 14.62 11.73
N ALA A 263 12.35 13.49 11.98
CA ALA A 263 13.79 13.38 12.14
C ALA A 263 14.53 13.27 10.81
N ALA A 264 13.85 13.06 9.70
CA ALA A 264 14.48 12.89 8.39
C ALA A 264 14.31 14.12 7.50
N ASP A 265 15.30 14.34 6.63
CA ASP A 265 15.28 15.40 5.63
C ASP A 265 14.74 14.89 4.28
N VAL A 266 14.97 13.61 3.99
CA VAL A 266 14.58 12.96 2.73
C VAL A 266 14.11 11.54 3.00
N TYR A 267 12.98 11.16 2.40
CA TYR A 267 12.52 9.78 2.40
C TYR A 267 13.06 9.02 1.18
N VAL A 268 13.41 7.75 1.32
CA VAL A 268 13.94 6.93 0.22
C VAL A 268 13.10 5.67 0.05
N THR A 269 12.65 5.42 -1.19
CA THR A 269 11.89 4.22 -1.55
C THR A 269 12.46 3.57 -2.82
N PRO A 270 13.40 2.62 -2.67
CA PRO A 270 14.13 2.02 -3.79
C PRO A 270 13.42 0.78 -4.38
N SER A 271 12.08 0.75 -4.33
CA SER A 271 11.32 -0.47 -4.63
C SER A 271 11.34 -0.85 -6.11
N HIS A 272 11.33 -2.15 -6.40
CA HIS A 272 11.28 -2.70 -7.76
C HIS A 272 9.85 -2.88 -8.26
N VAL A 273 8.91 -3.15 -7.34
CA VAL A 273 7.48 -3.28 -7.63
C VAL A 273 6.69 -2.76 -6.43
N ASP A 274 5.66 -1.97 -6.71
CA ASP A 274 4.67 -1.53 -5.72
C ASP A 274 3.32 -1.24 -6.42
N GLY A 275 2.24 -1.14 -5.64
CA GLY A 275 0.95 -0.56 -6.05
C GLY A 275 0.85 0.87 -5.56
N SER A 276 0.61 1.04 -4.26
CA SER A 276 0.60 2.35 -3.59
C SER A 276 1.33 2.29 -2.25
N SER A 277 2.51 2.92 -2.21
CA SER A 277 3.33 3.04 -1.00
C SER A 277 2.69 4.00 0.01
N VAL A 278 2.03 3.47 1.05
CA VAL A 278 1.49 4.29 2.15
C VAL A 278 2.60 5.04 2.88
N SER A 279 3.76 4.43 3.09
CA SER A 279 4.90 5.08 3.72
C SER A 279 5.45 6.27 2.91
N LEU A 280 5.39 6.19 1.57
CA LEU A 280 5.70 7.34 0.71
C LEU A 280 4.65 8.45 0.86
N MET A 281 3.36 8.09 0.91
CA MET A 281 2.29 9.07 1.12
C MET A 281 2.41 9.76 2.49
N GLU A 282 2.74 9.01 3.53
CA GLU A 282 2.99 9.53 4.89
C GLU A 282 4.22 10.45 4.90
N ALA A 283 5.32 10.08 4.23
CA ALA A 283 6.49 10.94 4.07
C ALA A 283 6.13 12.27 3.39
N LEU A 284 5.42 12.21 2.26
CA LEU A 284 4.95 13.40 1.55
C LEU A 284 4.03 14.24 2.43
N ALA A 285 3.13 13.60 3.20
CA ALA A 285 2.24 14.28 4.14
C ALA A 285 2.98 14.97 5.28
N CYS A 286 4.09 14.41 5.76
CA CYS A 286 4.97 15.05 6.73
C CYS A 286 5.88 16.12 6.10
N GLY A 287 5.79 16.33 4.78
CA GLY A 287 6.58 17.32 4.05
C GLY A 287 7.99 16.85 3.72
N LEU A 288 8.24 15.55 3.59
CA LEU A 288 9.56 15.03 3.20
C LEU A 288 9.64 14.91 1.68
N PRO A 289 10.58 15.62 1.04
CA PRO A 289 10.99 15.28 -0.32
C PRO A 289 11.47 13.82 -0.38
N SER A 290 11.24 13.15 -1.51
CA SER A 290 11.52 11.71 -1.62
C SER A 290 12.45 11.37 -2.77
N ILE A 291 13.43 10.49 -2.56
CA ILE A 291 14.17 9.80 -3.62
C ILE A 291 13.46 8.48 -3.89
N ALA A 292 12.98 8.28 -5.11
CA ALA A 292 12.20 7.10 -5.49
C ALA A 292 12.72 6.48 -6.78
N SER A 293 12.67 5.15 -6.88
CA SER A 293 12.93 4.45 -8.13
C SER A 293 11.87 4.82 -9.18
N ASP A 294 12.22 4.74 -10.46
CA ASP A 294 11.35 5.08 -11.60
C ASP A 294 10.25 4.06 -11.91
N ILE A 295 9.88 3.22 -10.93
CA ILE A 295 8.77 2.29 -11.08
C ILE A 295 7.45 3.05 -11.25
N PRO A 296 6.49 2.52 -12.03
CA PRO A 296 5.24 3.22 -12.33
C PRO A 296 4.49 3.74 -11.11
N ALA A 297 4.44 2.97 -10.02
CA ALA A 297 3.79 3.36 -8.77
C ALA A 297 4.40 4.62 -8.14
N ASN A 298 5.74 4.72 -8.10
CA ASN A 298 6.44 5.85 -7.51
C ASN A 298 6.28 7.12 -8.36
N LEU A 299 6.27 6.99 -9.68
CA LEU A 299 6.11 8.10 -10.63
C LEU A 299 4.72 8.77 -10.53
N GLU A 300 3.74 8.12 -9.92
CA GLU A 300 2.46 8.77 -9.61
C GLU A 300 2.60 9.82 -8.50
N TRP A 301 3.59 9.71 -7.63
CA TRP A 301 3.72 10.49 -6.39
C TRP A 301 4.90 11.44 -6.38
N VAL A 302 6.02 11.04 -6.97
CA VAL A 302 7.27 11.82 -6.97
C VAL A 302 7.49 12.44 -8.35
N TYR A 303 7.60 13.75 -8.37
CA TYR A 303 7.88 14.58 -9.54
C TYR A 303 9.31 15.11 -9.43
N HIS A 304 10.16 14.67 -10.34
CA HIS A 304 11.60 14.95 -10.33
C HIS A 304 11.88 16.47 -10.25
N ASN A 305 12.75 16.88 -9.32
CA ASN A 305 13.10 18.26 -9.00
C ASN A 305 11.94 19.16 -8.53
N GLU A 306 10.75 18.59 -8.26
CA GLU A 306 9.63 19.33 -7.68
C GLU A 306 9.41 18.97 -6.22
N ASN A 307 9.10 17.70 -5.93
CA ASN A 307 8.87 17.21 -4.57
C ASN A 307 9.82 16.06 -4.20
N GLY A 308 10.88 15.85 -5.01
CA GLY A 308 11.81 14.76 -4.82
C GLY A 308 12.67 14.49 -6.06
N TRP A 309 13.32 13.33 -6.07
CA TRP A 309 14.18 12.86 -7.15
C TRP A 309 13.79 11.46 -7.57
N ILE A 310 14.06 11.17 -8.83
CA ILE A 310 13.79 9.88 -9.46
C ILE A 310 15.13 9.31 -9.91
N PHE A 311 15.34 8.03 -9.67
CA PHE A 311 16.49 7.28 -10.15
C PHE A 311 16.04 5.99 -10.86
N PRO A 312 16.80 5.46 -11.82
CA PRO A 312 16.47 4.20 -12.49
C PRO A 312 16.42 3.02 -11.51
N ASP A 313 15.38 2.20 -11.59
CA ASP A 313 15.30 0.98 -10.80
C ASP A 313 16.49 0.03 -11.06
N ASN A 314 16.91 -0.71 -10.02
CA ASN A 314 18.11 -1.57 -10.01
C ASN A 314 19.45 -0.84 -10.23
N ASP A 315 19.50 0.48 -10.18
CA ASP A 315 20.74 1.26 -10.32
C ASP A 315 21.21 1.85 -8.98
N SER A 316 22.11 1.13 -8.32
CA SER A 316 22.69 1.56 -7.03
C SER A 316 23.57 2.80 -7.17
N ASP A 317 24.19 3.00 -8.32
CA ASP A 317 25.11 4.12 -8.54
C ASP A 317 24.30 5.40 -8.80
N ALA A 318 23.22 5.31 -9.57
CA ALA A 318 22.28 6.43 -9.72
C ALA A 318 21.61 6.82 -8.40
N LEU A 319 21.25 5.84 -7.54
CA LEU A 319 20.74 6.13 -6.20
C LEU A 319 21.79 6.83 -5.33
N GLN A 320 23.05 6.38 -5.39
CA GLN A 320 24.15 7.03 -4.69
C GLN A 320 24.33 8.48 -5.16
N GLU A 321 24.33 8.72 -6.48
CA GLU A 321 24.42 10.06 -7.05
C GLU A 321 23.26 10.95 -6.61
N ALA A 322 22.03 10.42 -6.57
CA ALA A 322 20.87 11.15 -6.08
C ALA A 322 21.04 11.55 -4.60
N ILE A 323 21.57 10.66 -3.76
CA ILE A 323 21.84 10.94 -2.34
C ILE A 323 22.92 12.02 -2.18
N LEU A 324 24.03 11.92 -2.92
CA LEU A 324 25.15 12.85 -2.80
C LEU A 324 24.81 14.26 -3.30
N ASN A 325 23.90 14.36 -4.28
CA ASN A 325 23.54 15.62 -4.92
C ASN A 325 22.28 16.27 -4.31
N ILE A 326 21.82 15.85 -3.13
CA ILE A 326 20.69 16.50 -2.43
C ILE A 326 21.03 17.98 -2.16
N PRO A 327 20.34 18.93 -2.81
CA PRO A 327 20.58 20.36 -2.62
C PRO A 327 19.86 20.84 -1.36
N ARG A 328 20.58 20.88 -0.23
CA ARG A 328 20.02 21.24 1.10
C ARG A 328 19.20 22.54 1.08
N GLN A 329 19.63 23.53 0.31
CA GLN A 329 18.96 24.83 0.17
C GLN A 329 17.56 24.78 -0.50
N LEU A 330 17.22 23.68 -1.18
CA LEU A 330 15.92 23.51 -1.84
C LEU A 330 14.93 22.69 -1.01
N LEU A 331 15.38 22.05 0.08
CA LEU A 331 14.56 21.11 0.87
C LEU A 331 13.29 21.76 1.40
N ASP A 332 13.35 22.98 1.93
CA ASP A 332 12.17 23.69 2.46
C ASP A 332 11.11 23.94 1.37
N GLY A 333 11.54 24.30 0.16
CA GLY A 333 10.63 24.53 -0.97
C GLY A 333 10.03 23.23 -1.50
N MET A 334 10.82 22.15 -1.54
CA MET A 334 10.35 20.83 -1.93
C MET A 334 9.41 20.22 -0.89
N ALA A 335 9.64 20.48 0.40
CA ALA A 335 8.80 20.02 1.51
C ALA A 335 7.36 20.53 1.38
N GLN A 336 7.19 21.80 1.01
CA GLN A 336 5.87 22.38 0.75
C GLN A 336 5.16 21.70 -0.42
N LYS A 337 5.89 21.38 -1.50
CA LYS A 337 5.35 20.67 -2.67
C LYS A 337 5.03 19.20 -2.38
N ALA A 338 5.84 18.54 -1.55
CA ALA A 338 5.59 17.20 -1.05
C ALA A 338 4.27 17.17 -0.27
N ARG A 339 4.10 18.09 0.69
CA ARG A 339 2.85 18.24 1.45
C ARG A 339 1.65 18.50 0.55
N ALA A 340 1.75 19.45 -0.38
CA ALA A 340 0.68 19.77 -1.31
C ALA A 340 0.28 18.57 -2.20
N THR A 341 1.24 17.70 -2.53
CA THR A 341 0.97 16.46 -3.28
C THR A 341 0.13 15.50 -2.44
N ALA A 342 0.49 15.29 -1.17
CA ALA A 342 -0.27 14.44 -0.25
C ALA A 342 -1.68 14.99 0.01
N GLU A 343 -1.83 16.30 0.24
CA GLU A 343 -3.15 16.93 0.45
C GLU A 343 -4.09 16.77 -0.75
N ARG A 344 -3.54 16.83 -1.96
CA ARG A 344 -4.31 16.69 -3.20
C ARG A 344 -4.75 15.24 -3.46
N LYS A 345 -3.90 14.26 -3.14
CA LYS A 345 -4.03 12.88 -3.65
C LYS A 345 -4.21 11.81 -2.58
N ALA A 346 -3.74 12.05 -1.36
CA ALA A 346 -3.65 11.06 -0.29
C ALA A 346 -4.50 11.42 0.94
N ASP A 347 -5.47 12.33 0.84
CA ASP A 347 -6.39 12.56 1.96
C ASP A 347 -7.30 11.36 2.17
N TRP A 348 -7.16 10.65 3.29
CA TRP A 348 -8.03 9.52 3.63
C TRP A 348 -9.52 9.91 3.67
N GLN A 349 -9.86 11.08 4.21
CA GLN A 349 -11.25 11.51 4.34
C GLN A 349 -11.89 11.77 2.97
N ARG A 350 -11.09 12.22 2.01
CA ARG A 350 -11.53 12.38 0.62
C ARG A 350 -11.59 11.03 -0.10
N ASN A 351 -10.55 10.22 0.04
CA ASN A 351 -10.41 8.98 -0.70
C ASN A 351 -11.45 7.93 -0.26
N ARG A 352 -11.80 7.86 1.03
CA ARG A 352 -12.89 7.00 1.51
C ARG A 352 -14.23 7.30 0.82
N GLN A 353 -14.48 8.56 0.43
CA GLN A 353 -15.70 8.93 -0.28
C GLN A 353 -15.73 8.33 -1.69
N ILE A 354 -14.59 8.21 -2.36
CA ILE A 354 -14.48 7.55 -3.67
C ILE A 354 -14.95 6.09 -3.59
N LEU A 355 -14.58 5.38 -2.53
CA LEU A 355 -15.03 4.02 -2.28
C LEU A 355 -16.55 3.94 -2.08
N LEU A 356 -17.11 4.83 -1.25
CA LEU A 356 -18.55 4.88 -0.99
C LEU A 356 -19.34 5.22 -2.26
N ASP A 357 -18.86 6.18 -3.04
CA ASP A 357 -19.44 6.56 -4.34
C ASP A 357 -19.40 5.38 -5.32
N CYS A 358 -18.30 4.59 -5.31
CA CYS A 358 -18.19 3.38 -6.11
C CYS A 358 -19.23 2.33 -5.69
N TYR A 359 -19.50 2.14 -4.39
CA TYR A 359 -20.56 1.25 -3.93
C TYR A 359 -21.94 1.72 -4.42
N GLN A 360 -22.21 3.03 -4.35
CA GLN A 360 -23.48 3.61 -4.79
C GLN A 360 -23.70 3.45 -6.31
N GLN A 361 -22.67 3.62 -7.12
CA GLN A 361 -22.76 3.45 -8.59
C GLN A 361 -23.05 2.02 -9.03
N LEU A 362 -22.69 1.04 -8.19
CA LEU A 362 -22.92 -0.39 -8.42
C LEU A 362 -24.30 -0.86 -7.97
N LEU A 363 -25.13 0.04 -7.41
CA LEU A 363 -26.50 -0.29 -7.10
C LEU A 363 -27.23 -0.68 -8.39
N PRO A 364 -27.95 -1.81 -8.43
CA PRO A 364 -28.96 -1.99 -9.45
C PRO A 364 -29.92 -0.79 -9.35
N ILE A 365 -30.14 -0.08 -10.45
CA ILE A 365 -31.22 0.90 -10.54
C ILE A 365 -32.48 0.13 -10.18
N LYS A 366 -33.01 0.31 -8.96
CA LYS A 366 -34.34 -0.18 -8.62
C LYS A 366 -35.26 0.37 -9.69
N GLY A 367 -35.86 -0.53 -10.47
CA GLY A 367 -36.58 -0.16 -11.67
C GLY A 367 -37.46 1.05 -11.44
N LYS A 368 -37.31 2.06 -12.32
CA LYS A 368 -38.49 2.63 -12.94
C LYS A 368 -39.19 1.45 -13.63
N ASN A 369 -39.99 0.72 -12.87
CA ASN A 369 -41.05 -0.04 -13.49
C ASN A 369 -42.04 1.01 -13.96
N ASP A 370 -42.17 1.04 -15.28
CA ASP A 370 -43.16 1.78 -16.04
C ASP A 370 -44.55 1.59 -15.40
N GLU A 371 -45.22 2.73 -15.14
CA GLU A 371 -46.69 2.76 -15.03
C GLU A 371 -47.34 2.41 -16.37
#